data_AF-A0A382L6E4-F1
#
_entry.id   AF-A0A382L6E4-F1
#
_cell.length_a   1.000
_cell.length_b   1.000
_cell.length_c   1.000
_cell.angle_alpha   90.00
_cell.angle_beta   90.00
_cell.angle_gamma   90.00
#
_symmetry.space_group_name_H-M   'P 1'
#
loop_
_entity.id
_entity.type
_entity.pdbx_description
1 polymer ?
#
loop_
_entity_poly.entity_id
_entity_poly.type
_entity_poly.pdbx_seq_one_letter_code
_entity_poly.pdbx_strand_id
1 'polypeptide(L)'
;VENPESTFWATTRKSVVFTDSWCKLLATDKLRQIWPNHLLGLKRRAVGDLNRFMSVTIFPLGNGHVSHALSRYQDLLTDGGKSDLKGCTFERYIDYLEGGTEIEEWKAFLQDRYLVKLRLASEVSDAQR
;
A
#
# COMPACT_ATOMS: atom_id res chain seq x y z
N VAL A 1 -13.20 4.06 -14.01
CA VAL A 1 -13.32 2.85 -13.15
C VAL A 1 -14.59 2.07 -13.46
N GLU A 2 -15.72 2.74 -13.68
CA GLU A 2 -17.00 2.06 -13.94
C GLU A 2 -17.12 1.44 -15.34
N ASN A 3 -16.37 1.94 -16.34
CA ASN A 3 -16.34 1.35 -17.68
C ASN A 3 -15.61 -0.01 -17.68
N PRO A 4 -16.28 -1.14 -17.94
CA PRO A 4 -15.68 -2.48 -17.97
C PRO A 4 -14.63 -2.69 -19.09
N GLU A 5 -14.63 -1.81 -20.08
CA GLU A 5 -13.67 -1.77 -21.18
C GLU A 5 -12.45 -0.87 -20.88
N SER A 6 -12.38 -0.28 -19.69
CA SER A 6 -11.19 0.48 -19.30
C SER A 6 -9.95 -0.40 -19.19
N THR A 7 -8.79 0.22 -19.38
CA THR A 7 -7.48 -0.43 -19.25
C THR A 7 -7.30 -1.12 -17.90
N PHE A 8 -7.89 -0.62 -16.81
CA PHE A 8 -7.84 -1.27 -15.50
C PHE A 8 -8.47 -2.66 -15.52
N TRP A 9 -9.70 -2.78 -16.03
CA TRP A 9 -10.39 -4.07 -16.11
C TRP A 9 -9.75 -4.99 -17.15
N ALA A 10 -9.31 -4.45 -18.28
CA ALA A 10 -8.56 -5.23 -19.26
C ALA A 10 -7.26 -5.82 -18.67
N THR A 11 -6.49 -5.04 -17.92
CA THR A 11 -5.29 -5.52 -17.23
C THR A 11 -5.63 -6.52 -16.13
N THR A 12 -6.69 -6.29 -15.35
CA THR A 12 -7.18 -7.21 -14.31
C THR A 12 -7.46 -8.59 -14.91
N ARG A 13 -8.25 -8.66 -15.97
CA ARG A 13 -8.59 -9.92 -16.66
C ARG A 13 -7.38 -10.63 -17.25
N LYS A 14 -6.49 -9.88 -17.92
CA LYS A 14 -5.29 -10.45 -18.58
C LYS A 14 -4.22 -10.92 -17.59
N SER A 15 -4.20 -10.37 -16.37
CA SER A 15 -3.12 -10.62 -15.42
C SER A 15 -3.14 -12.01 -14.77
N VAL A 16 -4.28 -12.70 -14.77
CA VAL A 16 -4.52 -13.98 -14.07
C VAL A 16 -4.19 -13.99 -12.56
N VAL A 17 -3.94 -12.82 -11.95
CA VAL A 17 -3.61 -12.70 -10.52
C VAL A 17 -4.82 -12.50 -9.61
N PHE A 18 -6.02 -12.30 -10.18
CA PHE A 18 -7.27 -12.11 -9.44
C PHE A 18 -8.12 -13.37 -9.48
N THR A 19 -8.70 -13.76 -8.34
CA THR A 19 -9.60 -14.93 -8.24
C THR A 19 -10.93 -14.72 -8.94
N ASP A 20 -11.45 -13.49 -8.89
CA ASP A 20 -12.58 -13.02 -9.69
C ASP A 20 -12.21 -11.70 -10.40
N SER A 21 -11.95 -11.80 -11.70
CA SER A 21 -11.54 -10.66 -12.53
C SER A 21 -12.67 -9.64 -12.84
N TRP A 22 -13.91 -9.94 -12.43
CA TRP A 22 -15.07 -9.05 -12.55
C TRP A 22 -15.51 -8.47 -11.19
N CYS A 23 -14.76 -8.75 -10.12
CA CYS A 23 -15.14 -8.35 -8.78
C CYS A 23 -15.20 -6.82 -8.65
N LYS A 24 -16.42 -6.26 -8.60
CA LYS A 24 -16.66 -4.81 -8.49
C LYS A 24 -16.09 -4.20 -7.21
N LEU A 25 -15.75 -5.00 -6.19
CA LEU A 25 -15.10 -4.52 -4.98
C LEU A 25 -13.77 -3.81 -5.28
N LEU A 26 -13.05 -4.25 -6.32
CA LEU A 26 -11.78 -3.66 -6.77
C LEU A 26 -11.92 -2.16 -7.08
N ALA A 27 -13.08 -1.74 -7.60
CA ALA A 27 -13.38 -0.37 -8.01
C ALA A 27 -13.86 0.55 -6.87
N THR A 28 -14.14 -0.01 -5.70
CA THR A 28 -14.67 0.75 -4.54
C THR A 28 -13.62 1.69 -3.97
N ASP A 29 -14.06 2.75 -3.30
CA ASP A 29 -13.19 3.75 -2.65
C ASP A 29 -12.12 3.09 -1.75
N LYS A 30 -12.49 1.99 -1.08
CA LYS A 30 -11.62 1.27 -0.15
C LYS A 30 -10.41 0.63 -0.83
N LEU A 31 -10.56 0.17 -2.07
CA LEU A 31 -9.50 -0.56 -2.80
C LEU A 31 -8.92 0.26 -3.96
N ARG A 32 -9.52 1.41 -4.30
CA ARG A 32 -9.15 2.25 -5.45
C ARG A 32 -7.72 2.78 -5.39
N GLN A 33 -7.07 2.82 -4.22
CA GLN A 33 -5.65 3.18 -4.16
C GLN A 33 -4.73 1.98 -4.45
N ILE A 34 -5.05 0.81 -3.88
CA ILE A 34 -4.22 -0.40 -3.99
C ILE A 34 -4.33 -1.00 -5.39
N TRP A 35 -5.55 -1.08 -5.95
CA TRP A 35 -5.82 -1.79 -7.19
C TRP A 35 -5.10 -1.18 -8.42
N PRO A 36 -5.25 0.12 -8.73
CA PRO A 36 -4.52 0.76 -9.83
C PRO A 36 -3.00 0.66 -9.71
N ASN A 37 -2.45 0.80 -8.49
CA ASN A 37 -1.01 0.71 -8.25
C ASN A 37 -0.49 -0.70 -8.54
N HIS A 38 -1.22 -1.74 -8.13
CA HIS A 38 -0.88 -3.13 -8.47
C HIS A 38 -0.94 -3.35 -10.00
N LEU A 39 -2.01 -2.89 -10.65
CA LEU A 39 -2.19 -3.04 -12.10
C LEU A 39 -1.10 -2.34 -12.92
N LEU A 40 -0.56 -1.22 -12.43
CA LEU A 40 0.55 -0.54 -13.09
C LEU A 40 1.79 -1.47 -13.18
N GLY A 41 2.16 -2.12 -12.08
CA GLY A 41 3.27 -3.08 -12.05
C GLY A 41 3.02 -4.30 -12.94
N LEU A 42 1.82 -4.86 -12.87
CA LEU A 42 1.41 -5.99 -13.72
C LEU A 42 1.46 -5.65 -15.21
N LYS A 43 1.02 -4.44 -15.59
CA LYS A 43 1.09 -3.97 -16.98
C LYS A 43 2.54 -3.84 -17.44
N ARG A 44 3.42 -3.27 -16.61
CA ARG A 44 4.87 -3.13 -16.92
C ARG A 44 5.54 -4.49 -17.10
N ARG A 45 5.22 -5.46 -16.25
CA ARG A 45 5.68 -6.84 -16.42
C ARG A 45 5.16 -7.47 -17.71
N ALA A 46 3.89 -7.28 -18.04
CA ALA A 46 3.27 -7.85 -19.23
C ALA A 46 3.86 -7.31 -20.56
N VAL A 47 4.34 -6.07 -20.58
CA VAL A 47 5.01 -5.48 -21.78
C VAL A 47 6.53 -5.72 -21.80
N GLY A 48 7.08 -6.43 -20.81
CA GLY A 48 8.50 -6.75 -20.73
C GLY A 48 9.38 -5.66 -20.11
N ASP A 49 8.82 -4.57 -19.59
CA ASP A 49 9.59 -3.49 -18.92
C ASP A 49 10.19 -3.96 -17.59
N LEU A 50 9.57 -4.96 -16.94
CA LEU A 50 9.99 -5.48 -15.64
C LEU A 50 10.01 -7.00 -15.61
N ASN A 51 11.12 -7.59 -15.17
CA ASN A 51 11.22 -9.04 -14.92
C ASN A 51 10.53 -9.44 -13.61
N ARG A 52 10.57 -8.58 -12.59
CA ARG A 52 9.97 -8.79 -11.27
C ARG A 52 9.39 -7.47 -10.77
N PHE A 53 8.29 -7.56 -10.03
CA PHE A 53 7.62 -6.43 -9.40
C PHE A 53 7.13 -6.82 -8.01
N MET A 54 7.10 -5.86 -7.08
CA MET A 54 6.49 -5.98 -5.76
C MET A 54 5.67 -4.72 -5.50
N SER A 55 4.38 -4.88 -5.21
CA SER A 55 3.50 -3.80 -4.79
C SER A 55 3.62 -3.63 -3.28
N VAL A 56 4.33 -2.60 -2.84
CA VAL A 56 4.48 -2.29 -1.41
C VAL A 56 3.61 -1.09 -1.06
N THR A 57 2.68 -1.27 -0.13
CA THR A 57 1.92 -0.17 0.47
C THR A 57 2.51 0.14 1.84
N ILE A 58 3.01 1.37 2.01
CA ILE A 58 3.57 1.87 3.27
C ILE A 58 2.53 2.76 3.96
N PHE A 59 2.24 2.51 5.23
CA PHE A 59 1.19 3.23 5.98
C PHE A 59 1.53 3.36 7.47
N PRO A 60 0.93 4.29 8.24
CA PRO A 60 1.17 4.37 9.69
C PRO A 60 0.60 3.16 10.42
N LEU A 61 1.26 2.65 11.48
CA LEU A 61 0.78 1.51 12.25
C LEU A 61 -0.65 1.73 12.79
N GLY A 62 -0.97 2.96 13.21
CA GLY A 62 -2.30 3.34 13.67
C GLY A 62 -3.39 3.40 12.59
N ASN A 63 -3.03 3.28 11.31
CA ASN A 63 -3.99 3.34 10.21
C ASN A 63 -4.63 1.96 9.94
N GLY A 64 -5.58 1.61 10.80
CA GLY A 64 -6.38 0.38 10.65
C GLY A 64 -7.15 0.31 9.33
N HIS A 65 -7.56 1.44 8.74
CA HIS A 65 -8.29 1.41 7.48
C HIS A 65 -7.47 0.78 6.33
N VAL A 66 -6.18 1.12 6.25
CA VAL A 66 -5.29 0.57 5.21
C VAL A 66 -4.98 -0.90 5.46
N SER A 67 -4.75 -1.32 6.71
CA SER A 67 -4.49 -2.73 7.01
C SER A 67 -5.68 -3.63 6.64
N HIS A 68 -6.91 -3.19 6.96
CA HIS A 68 -8.12 -3.89 6.56
C HIS A 68 -8.34 -3.88 5.04
N ALA A 69 -8.04 -2.77 4.36
CA ALA A 69 -8.14 -2.68 2.90
C ALA A 69 -7.15 -3.63 2.20
N LEU A 70 -5.91 -3.73 2.70
CA LEU A 70 -4.90 -4.64 2.19
C LEU A 70 -5.31 -6.11 2.38
N SER A 71 -5.77 -6.49 3.58
CA SER A 71 -6.26 -7.85 3.84
C SER A 71 -7.41 -8.20 2.90
N ARG A 72 -8.41 -7.32 2.76
CA ARG A 72 -9.53 -7.53 1.83
C ARG A 72 -9.08 -7.65 0.38
N TYR A 73 -8.10 -6.85 -0.03
CA TYR A 73 -7.56 -6.91 -1.38
C TYR A 73 -6.80 -8.23 -1.63
N GLN A 74 -6.06 -8.73 -0.63
CA GLN A 74 -5.36 -10.03 -0.71
C GLN A 74 -6.34 -11.19 -0.92
N ASP A 75 -7.53 -11.14 -0.32
CA ASP A 75 -8.57 -12.17 -0.50
C ASP A 75 -9.09 -12.26 -1.95
N LEU A 76 -8.89 -11.20 -2.76
CA LEU A 76 -9.27 -11.15 -4.17
C LEU A 76 -8.16 -11.64 -5.11
N LEU A 77 -7.01 -12.04 -4.57
CA LEU A 77 -5.83 -12.44 -5.34
C LEU A 77 -5.60 -13.95 -5.29
N THR A 78 -5.06 -14.50 -6.37
CA THR A 78 -4.48 -15.86 -6.38
C THR A 78 -3.23 -15.89 -5.51
N ASP A 79 -2.72 -17.07 -5.17
CA ASP A 79 -1.50 -17.17 -4.35
C ASP A 79 -0.29 -16.48 -4.99
N GLY A 80 -0.17 -16.54 -6.32
CA GLY A 80 0.83 -15.78 -7.07
C GLY A 80 0.58 -14.27 -7.06
N GLY A 81 -0.68 -13.82 -7.05
CA GLY A 81 -1.00 -12.40 -6.86
C GLY A 81 -0.65 -11.91 -5.45
N LYS A 82 -0.89 -12.73 -4.43
CA LYS A 82 -0.55 -12.42 -3.04
C LYS A 82 0.96 -12.34 -2.81
N SER A 83 1.77 -13.13 -3.52
CA SER A 83 3.22 -13.10 -3.36
C SER A 83 3.85 -11.77 -3.78
N ASP A 84 3.22 -11.06 -4.71
CA ASP A 84 3.68 -9.79 -5.28
C ASP A 84 3.13 -8.56 -4.53
N LEU A 85 2.40 -8.73 -3.42
CA LEU A 85 1.81 -7.65 -2.63
C LEU A 85 2.28 -7.69 -1.17
N LYS A 86 2.73 -6.54 -0.65
CA LYS A 86 3.12 -6.37 0.75
C LYS A 86 2.56 -5.09 1.36
N GLY A 87 2.10 -5.21 2.60
CA GLY A 87 1.91 -4.08 3.50
C GLY A 87 3.14 -3.93 4.39
N CYS A 88 3.60 -2.70 4.58
CA CYS A 88 4.63 -2.36 5.55
C CYS A 88 4.19 -1.12 6.32
N THR A 89 4.48 -1.03 7.61
CA THR A 89 4.20 0.22 8.33
C THR A 89 5.39 1.18 8.20
N PHE A 90 5.18 2.48 8.40
CA PHE A 90 6.30 3.43 8.42
C PHE A 90 7.33 3.07 9.49
N GLU A 91 6.87 2.70 10.69
CA GLU A 91 7.68 2.27 11.83
C GLU A 91 8.60 1.12 11.40
N ARG A 92 7.99 0.07 10.85
CA ARG A 92 8.73 -1.12 10.43
C ARG A 92 9.63 -0.87 9.22
N TYR A 93 9.19 -0.04 8.26
CA TYR A 93 10.01 0.32 7.10
C TYR A 93 11.26 1.08 7.52
N ILE A 94 11.12 2.07 8.39
CA ILE A 94 12.23 2.89 8.90
C ILE A 94 13.19 2.03 9.72
N ASP A 95 12.67 1.13 10.56
CA ASP A 95 13.50 0.24 11.39
C ASP A 95 14.35 -0.72 10.55
N TYR A 96 13.90 -1.08 9.34
CA TYR A 96 14.67 -1.92 8.39
C TYR A 96 15.73 -1.17 7.60
N LEU A 97 15.76 0.17 7.64
CA LEU A 97 16.79 0.92 6.93
C LEU A 97 18.13 0.79 7.68
N GLU A 98 19.11 0.21 6.99
CA GLU A 98 20.48 0.03 7.47
C GLU A 98 21.46 0.75 6.54
N GLY A 99 22.47 1.41 7.11
CA GLY A 99 23.53 2.05 6.33
C GLY A 99 24.41 2.99 7.16
N GLY A 100 25.22 3.78 6.46
CA GLY A 100 26.07 4.79 7.08
C GLY A 100 25.31 6.07 7.44
N THR A 101 26.05 7.14 7.74
CA THR A 101 25.51 8.43 8.23
C THR A 101 24.35 8.96 7.40
N GLU A 102 24.42 8.88 6.07
CA GLU A 102 23.36 9.34 5.16
C GLU A 102 22.03 8.61 5.41
N ILE A 103 22.05 7.30 5.65
CA ILE A 103 20.84 6.52 5.93
C ILE A 103 20.26 6.90 7.28
N GLU A 104 21.09 7.17 8.28
CA GLU A 104 20.62 7.62 9.60
C GLU A 104 20.00 9.04 9.54
N GLU A 105 20.54 9.93 8.71
CA GLU A 105 19.92 11.24 8.44
C GLU A 105 18.55 11.09 7.78
N TRP A 106 18.42 10.19 6.79
CA TRP A 106 17.14 9.87 6.17
C TRP A 106 16.17 9.25 7.16
N LYS A 107 16.61 8.35 8.03
CA LYS A 107 15.77 7.77 9.09
C LYS A 107 15.24 8.85 10.02
N ALA A 108 16.09 9.75 10.50
CA ALA A 108 15.67 10.86 11.36
C ALA A 108 14.60 11.73 10.68
N PHE A 109 14.81 12.07 9.39
CA PHE A 109 13.83 12.82 8.61
C PHE A 109 12.50 12.07 8.45
N LEU A 110 12.54 10.78 8.11
CA LEU A 110 11.34 9.96 7.92
C LEU A 110 10.58 9.77 9.24
N GLN A 111 11.29 9.62 10.36
CA GLN A 111 10.69 9.53 11.70
C GLN A 111 9.96 10.82 12.06
N ASP A 112 10.61 11.98 11.89
CA ASP A 112 9.99 13.29 12.17
C ASP A 112 8.75 13.53 11.30
N ARG A 113 8.87 13.22 10.00
CA ARG A 113 7.80 13.46 9.03
C ARG A 113 6.60 12.53 9.19
N TYR A 114 6.82 11.24 9.41
CA TYR A 114 5.77 10.21 9.28
C TYR A 114 5.36 9.56 10.61
N LEU A 115 6.22 9.56 11.63
CA LEU A 115 5.93 8.95 12.94
C LEU A 115 5.51 9.98 13.98
N VAL A 116 4.82 11.06 13.56
CA VAL A 116 4.40 12.19 14.41
C VAL A 116 3.97 11.66 15.77
N LYS A 117 4.77 11.98 16.79
CA LYS A 117 4.42 11.66 18.18
C LYS A 117 3.08 12.31 18.41
N LEU A 118 2.05 11.50 18.74
CA LEU A 118 0.89 12.00 19.43
C LEU A 118 1.45 12.80 20.61
N ARG A 119 1.45 14.14 20.51
CA ARG A 119 1.54 14.97 21.70
C ARG A 119 0.40 14.45 22.56
N LEU A 120 0.77 13.80 23.66
CA LEU A 120 -0.18 13.39 24.67
C LEU A 120 -1.09 14.59 24.87
N ALA A 121 -2.39 14.37 24.69
CA ALA A 121 -3.41 15.33 25.05
C ALA A 121 -3.47 15.44 26.58
N SER A 122 -2.36 15.82 27.21
CA SER A 122 -2.21 16.08 28.64
C SER A 122 -1.77 17.52 28.93
N GLU A 123 -1.55 18.37 27.91
CA GLU A 123 -1.21 19.79 28.09
C GLU A 123 -2.41 20.75 27.93
N VAL A 124 -3.65 20.25 27.82
CA VAL A 124 -4.86 21.10 27.77
C VAL A 124 -5.61 21.14 29.13
N SER A 125 -5.08 20.50 30.18
CA SER A 125 -5.67 20.56 31.53
C SER A 125 -5.20 21.76 32.38
N ASP A 126 -4.14 22.47 31.98
CA ASP A 126 -3.53 23.54 32.80
C ASP A 126 -3.92 24.96 32.35
N ALA A 127 -4.78 25.10 31.32
CA ALA A 127 -5.23 26.39 30.81
C ALA A 127 -6.67 26.78 31.23
N GLN A 128 -7.28 26.04 32.16
CA GLN A 128 -8.63 26.34 32.68
C GLN A 128 -8.69 26.50 34.21
N ARG A 129 -7.58 26.90 34.85
CA ARG A 129 -7.59 27.37 36.24
C ARG A 129 -7.80 28.87 36.33
#